data_AF-A0A935PXN0-F1
#
_entry.id   AF-A0A935PXN0-F1
#
_cell.length_a   1.000
_cell.length_b   1.000
_cell.length_c   1.000
_cell.angle_alpha   90.00
_cell.angle_beta   90.00
_cell.angle_gamma   90.00
#
_symmetry.space_group_name_H-M   'P 1'
#
loop_
_entity.id
_entity.type
_entity.pdbx_description
1 polymer ?
#
loop_
_entity_poly.entity_id
_entity_poly.type
_entity_poly.pdbx_seq_one_letter_code
_entity_poly.pdbx_strand_id
1 'polypeptide(L)'
;MPIAAATHTSDVFWFLPLLGLLLIGVVMFRWNRRSKATTNRLLEEVERELATVQSQILLVTTSAVPGGRTVRTLGYVEALSDTEAASDWEYRLAEKQALLGLARQGLGIGANAIVGVRKSNAHYDQAGSKWRVARVTYAGTAVVVNQRLQSTEWAAS
;
A
#
# COMPACT_ATOMS: atom_id res chain seq x y z
N MET A 1 -17.67 -11.62 76.92
CA MET A 1 -16.57 -12.14 76.06
C MET A 1 -16.97 -11.87 74.61
N PRO A 2 -16.24 -11.05 73.84
CA PRO A 2 -16.60 -10.72 72.46
C PRO A 2 -16.15 -11.82 71.50
N ILE A 3 -17.01 -12.17 70.54
CA ILE A 3 -16.73 -13.13 69.47
C ILE A 3 -16.01 -12.35 68.36
N ALA A 4 -14.73 -12.62 68.17
CA ALA A 4 -13.97 -12.04 67.06
C ALA A 4 -14.43 -12.70 65.75
N ALA A 5 -15.12 -11.95 64.91
CA ALA A 5 -15.40 -12.35 63.54
C ALA A 5 -14.11 -12.14 62.72
N ALA A 6 -13.49 -13.24 62.29
CA ALA A 6 -12.38 -13.19 61.34
C ALA A 6 -12.95 -12.89 59.95
N THR A 7 -12.86 -11.63 59.52
CA THR A 7 -13.16 -11.24 58.13
C THR A 7 -12.05 -11.76 57.23
N HIS A 8 -12.25 -12.94 56.66
CA HIS A 8 -11.36 -13.54 55.68
C HIS A 8 -11.56 -12.82 54.33
N THR A 9 -10.86 -11.70 54.13
CA THR A 9 -10.77 -11.01 52.84
C THR A 9 -9.87 -11.84 51.92
N SER A 10 -10.49 -12.68 51.10
CA SER A 10 -9.85 -13.61 50.19
C SER A 10 -8.96 -12.90 49.14
N ASP A 11 -7.77 -13.44 48.89
CA ASP A 11 -6.77 -13.11 47.84
C ASP A 11 -7.30 -13.08 46.39
N VAL A 12 -8.59 -13.30 46.22
CA VAL A 12 -9.32 -13.43 44.95
C VAL A 12 -9.44 -12.09 44.20
N PHE A 13 -9.33 -10.97 44.89
CA PHE A 13 -9.50 -9.65 44.27
C PHE A 13 -8.24 -9.11 43.56
N TRP A 14 -7.05 -9.68 43.82
CA TRP A 14 -5.80 -9.17 43.25
C TRP A 14 -5.62 -9.48 41.75
N PHE A 15 -6.20 -10.58 41.25
CA PHE A 15 -6.02 -11.00 39.85
C PHE A 15 -7.04 -10.38 38.87
N LEU A 16 -8.13 -9.80 39.37
CA LEU A 16 -9.13 -9.09 38.56
C LEU A 16 -8.53 -7.98 37.66
N PRO A 17 -7.66 -7.07 38.14
CA PRO A 17 -7.05 -6.05 37.27
C PRO A 17 -6.11 -6.66 36.22
N LEU A 18 -5.38 -7.72 36.56
CA LEU A 18 -4.50 -8.44 35.62
C LEU A 18 -5.31 -9.12 34.50
N LEU A 19 -6.44 -9.72 34.86
CA LEU A 19 -7.33 -10.37 33.91
C LEU A 19 -8.01 -9.35 32.98
N GLY A 20 -8.37 -8.17 33.51
CA GLY A 20 -8.86 -7.04 32.72
C GLY A 20 -7.83 -6.53 31.71
N LEU A 21 -6.58 -6.31 32.14
CA LEU A 21 -5.48 -5.91 31.25
C LEU A 21 -5.21 -6.96 30.16
N LEU A 22 -5.23 -8.24 30.52
CA LEU A 22 -5.05 -9.33 29.57
C LEU A 22 -6.17 -9.38 28.52
N LEU A 23 -7.43 -9.20 28.93
CA LEU A 23 -8.56 -9.12 28.00
C LEU A 23 -8.44 -7.93 27.04
N ILE A 24 -8.05 -6.75 27.54
CA ILE A 24 -7.80 -5.57 26.69
C ILE A 24 -6.70 -5.86 25.67
N GLY A 25 -5.60 -6.47 26.11
CA GLY A 25 -4.51 -6.90 25.24
C GLY A 25 -4.97 -7.87 24.14
N VAL A 26 -5.77 -8.87 24.50
CA VAL A 26 -6.32 -9.85 23.54
C VAL A 26 -7.28 -9.20 22.55
N VAL A 27 -8.14 -8.28 23.00
CA VAL A 27 -9.07 -7.55 22.12
C VAL A 27 -8.30 -6.65 21.15
N MET A 28 -7.34 -5.86 21.63
CA MET A 28 -6.47 -5.06 20.75
C MET A 28 -5.68 -5.93 19.79
N PHE A 29 -5.13 -7.05 20.26
CA PHE A 29 -4.37 -7.97 19.40
C PHE A 29 -5.24 -8.58 18.30
N ARG A 30 -6.46 -8.99 18.63
CA ARG A 30 -7.40 -9.58 17.67
C ARG A 30 -7.93 -8.55 16.68
N TRP A 31 -8.18 -7.32 17.13
CA TRP A 31 -8.52 -6.19 16.26
C TRP A 31 -7.37 -5.83 15.32
N ASN A 32 -6.15 -5.71 15.84
CA ASN A 32 -4.94 -5.46 15.06
C ASN A 32 -4.64 -6.59 14.05
N ARG A 33 -4.89 -7.85 14.40
CA ARG A 33 -4.81 -8.97 13.44
C ARG A 33 -5.87 -8.87 12.36
N ARG A 34 -7.11 -8.51 12.70
CA ARG A 34 -8.20 -8.39 11.72
C ARG A 34 -7.99 -7.21 10.77
N SER A 35 -7.57 -6.05 11.26
CA SER A 35 -7.27 -4.89 10.42
C SER A 35 -6.11 -5.18 9.46
N LYS A 36 -5.06 -5.86 9.94
CA LYS A 36 -3.96 -6.32 9.07
C LYS A 36 -4.44 -7.34 8.05
N ALA A 37 -5.35 -8.25 8.41
CA ALA A 37 -5.85 -9.27 7.50
C ALA A 37 -6.69 -8.68 6.36
N THR A 38 -7.55 -7.69 6.62
CA THR A 38 -8.32 -7.02 5.57
C THR A 38 -7.41 -6.28 4.61
N THR A 39 -6.39 -5.59 5.12
CA THR A 39 -5.55 -4.78 4.25
C THR A 39 -4.44 -5.55 3.56
N ASN A 40 -3.97 -6.66 4.14
CA ASN A 40 -3.13 -7.61 3.42
C ASN A 40 -3.85 -8.21 2.22
N ARG A 41 -5.14 -8.53 2.33
CA ARG A 41 -5.94 -8.99 1.17
C ARG A 41 -6.05 -7.93 0.09
N LEU A 42 -6.28 -6.67 0.48
CA LEU A 42 -6.32 -5.56 -0.47
C LEU A 42 -4.96 -5.36 -1.16
N LEU A 43 -3.87 -5.49 -0.41
CA LEU A 43 -2.51 -5.40 -0.94
C LEU A 43 -2.22 -6.53 -1.92
N GLU A 44 -2.58 -7.77 -1.58
CA GLU A 44 -2.44 -8.95 -2.45
C GLU A 44 -3.25 -8.80 -3.73
N GLU A 45 -4.46 -8.25 -3.65
CA GLU A 45 -5.31 -7.99 -4.83
C GLU A 45 -4.66 -6.94 -5.73
N VAL A 46 -4.28 -5.78 -5.17
CA VAL A 46 -3.61 -4.71 -5.93
C VAL A 46 -2.29 -5.19 -6.53
N GLU A 47 -1.54 -6.03 -5.81
CA GLU A 47 -0.29 -6.62 -6.30
C GLU A 47 -0.53 -7.62 -7.43
N ARG A 48 -1.56 -8.44 -7.34
CA ARG A 48 -1.97 -9.35 -8.41
C ARG A 48 -2.41 -8.57 -9.65
N GLU A 49 -3.24 -7.55 -9.48
CA GLU A 49 -3.65 -6.67 -10.57
C GLU A 49 -2.45 -5.95 -11.19
N LEU A 50 -1.54 -5.44 -10.37
CA LEU A 50 -0.32 -4.80 -10.86
C LEU A 50 0.57 -5.78 -11.64
N ALA A 51 0.72 -7.02 -11.18
CA ALA A 51 1.48 -8.05 -11.89
C ALA A 51 0.86 -8.36 -13.27
N THR A 52 -0.47 -8.42 -13.36
CA THR A 52 -1.15 -8.59 -14.66
C THR A 52 -0.93 -7.40 -15.58
N VAL A 53 -1.02 -6.18 -15.06
CA VAL A 53 -0.87 -4.95 -15.84
C VAL A 53 0.59 -4.71 -16.24
N GLN A 54 1.55 -5.06 -15.39
CA GLN A 54 2.99 -4.94 -15.66
C GLN A 54 3.42 -5.77 -16.88
N SER A 55 2.73 -6.88 -17.16
CA SER A 55 2.97 -7.67 -18.39
C SER A 55 2.53 -6.95 -19.68
N GLN A 56 1.71 -5.91 -19.57
CA GLN A 56 1.12 -5.20 -20.71
C GLN A 56 1.72 -3.81 -20.92
N ILE A 57 2.25 -3.18 -19.87
CA ILE A 57 2.81 -1.84 -19.93
C ILE A 57 4.13 -1.74 -19.16
N LEU A 58 5.16 -1.20 -19.82
CA LEU A 58 6.48 -1.01 -19.23
C LEU A 58 6.55 0.33 -18.50
N LEU A 59 6.74 0.31 -17.18
CA LEU A 59 6.98 1.52 -16.40
C LEU A 59 8.48 1.74 -16.23
N VAL A 60 8.97 2.93 -16.58
CA VAL A 60 10.38 3.27 -16.57
C VAL A 60 10.59 4.64 -15.92
N THR A 61 11.53 4.72 -14.97
CA THR A 61 11.89 5.98 -14.29
C THR A 61 12.77 6.89 -15.15
N THR A 62 13.51 6.32 -16.11
CA THR A 62 14.32 7.08 -17.08
C THR A 62 13.44 7.74 -18.14
N SER A 63 13.94 8.82 -18.76
CA SER A 63 13.23 9.60 -19.78
C SER A 63 13.00 8.85 -21.10
N ALA A 64 13.61 7.68 -21.28
CA ALA A 64 13.48 6.82 -22.43
C ALA A 64 13.38 5.35 -22.01
N VAL A 65 12.80 4.52 -22.89
CA VAL A 65 12.72 3.07 -22.69
C VAL A 65 14.05 2.42 -23.10
N PRO A 66 14.70 1.65 -22.21
CA PRO A 66 15.92 0.91 -22.56
C PRO A 66 15.67 -0.05 -23.74
N GLY A 67 16.53 -0.01 -24.75
CA GLY A 67 16.46 -0.90 -25.91
C GLY A 67 15.29 -0.65 -26.89
N GLY A 68 14.45 0.35 -26.65
CA GLY A 68 13.29 0.68 -27.49
C GLY A 68 13.35 2.08 -28.06
N ARG A 69 12.84 2.27 -29.29
CA ARG A 69 12.63 3.61 -29.86
C ARG A 69 11.19 4.05 -29.61
N THR A 70 11.02 5.22 -29.02
CA THR A 70 9.72 5.88 -28.88
C THR A 70 9.18 6.22 -30.25
N VAL A 71 8.04 5.62 -30.59
CA VAL A 71 7.30 5.85 -31.84
C VAL A 71 6.43 7.09 -31.69
N ARG A 72 5.74 7.21 -30.55
CA ARG A 72 4.78 8.27 -30.31
C ARG A 72 4.67 8.60 -28.82
N THR A 73 4.57 9.88 -28.53
CA THR A 73 4.20 10.36 -27.19
C THR A 73 2.69 10.59 -27.15
N LEU A 74 2.01 9.98 -26.17
CA LEU A 74 0.56 10.06 -26.02
C LEU A 74 0.13 11.13 -25.02
N GLY A 75 0.96 11.41 -24.02
CA GLY A 75 0.73 12.55 -23.12
C GLY A 75 1.23 12.31 -21.70
N TYR A 76 0.95 13.28 -20.83
CA TYR A 76 1.22 13.19 -19.41
C TYR A 76 0.14 12.36 -18.71
N VAL A 77 0.56 11.48 -17.80
CA VAL A 77 -0.32 10.64 -16.98
C VAL A 77 0.08 10.77 -15.52
N GLU A 78 -0.92 10.81 -14.65
CA GLU A 78 -0.75 11.01 -13.22
C GLU A 78 -1.84 10.25 -12.48
N ALA A 79 -1.44 9.47 -11.47
CA ALA A 79 -2.34 8.72 -10.63
C ALA A 79 -2.00 8.91 -9.16
N LEU A 80 -3.06 9.02 -8.37
CA LEU A 80 -3.03 9.27 -6.94
C LEU A 80 -3.48 8.01 -6.20
N SER A 81 -2.93 7.79 -5.01
CA SER A 81 -3.42 6.73 -4.11
C SER A 81 -4.75 7.12 -3.48
N ASP A 82 -5.71 6.20 -3.49
CA ASP A 82 -6.97 6.36 -2.74
C ASP A 82 -6.74 6.25 -1.22
N THR A 83 -5.76 5.44 -0.81
CA THR A 83 -5.39 5.28 0.60
C THR A 83 -4.62 6.50 1.10
N GLU A 84 -5.10 7.09 2.20
CA GLU A 84 -4.34 8.02 3.03
C GLU A 84 -3.52 7.22 4.04
N ALA A 85 -2.20 7.26 3.90
CA ALA A 85 -1.30 6.46 4.73
C ALA A 85 -0.94 7.21 6.02
N ALA A 86 -1.31 6.64 7.16
CA ALA A 86 -0.86 7.06 8.48
C ALA A 86 0.27 6.16 9.03
N SER A 87 0.53 5.04 8.36
CA SER A 87 1.52 4.02 8.75
C SER A 87 2.31 3.48 7.56
N ASP A 88 3.49 2.89 7.82
CA ASP A 88 4.39 2.36 6.78
C ASP A 88 3.74 1.31 5.87
N TRP A 89 2.86 0.48 6.44
CA TRP A 89 2.19 -0.57 5.67
C TRP A 89 1.10 0.02 4.75
N GLU A 90 0.36 1.04 5.21
CA GLU A 90 -0.61 1.78 4.39
C GLU A 90 0.11 2.53 3.28
N TYR A 91 1.30 3.02 3.56
CA TYR A 91 2.13 3.69 2.56
C TYR A 91 2.55 2.75 1.43
N ARG A 92 2.90 1.50 1.74
CA ARG A 92 3.18 0.47 0.71
C ARG A 92 1.95 0.15 -0.13
N LEU A 93 0.77 0.12 0.49
CA LEU A 93 -0.48 -0.07 -0.25
C LEU A 93 -0.77 1.12 -1.16
N ALA A 94 -0.67 2.34 -0.63
CA ALA A 94 -0.87 3.58 -1.36
C ALA A 94 0.06 3.67 -2.58
N GLU A 95 1.32 3.29 -2.42
CA GLU A 95 2.31 3.23 -3.50
C GLU A 95 1.86 2.29 -4.63
N LYS A 96 1.46 1.06 -4.30
CA LYS A 96 1.01 0.08 -5.30
C LYS A 96 -0.28 0.52 -6.00
N GLN A 97 -1.22 1.12 -5.26
CA GLN A 97 -2.46 1.67 -5.83
C GLN A 97 -2.18 2.78 -6.84
N ALA A 98 -1.30 3.72 -6.51
CA ALA A 98 -0.93 4.80 -7.40
C ALA A 98 -0.22 4.29 -8.67
N LEU A 99 0.68 3.30 -8.54
CA LEU A 99 1.32 2.67 -9.71
C LEU A 99 0.31 1.94 -10.60
N LEU A 100 -0.62 1.21 -10.00
CA LEU A 100 -1.68 0.51 -10.75
C LEU A 100 -2.60 1.50 -11.47
N GLY A 101 -2.99 2.58 -10.81
CA GLY A 101 -3.77 3.66 -11.41
C GLY A 101 -3.04 4.27 -12.61
N LEU A 102 -1.74 4.54 -12.47
CA LEU A 102 -0.92 5.10 -13.54
C LEU A 102 -0.86 4.16 -14.74
N ALA A 103 -0.65 2.87 -14.47
CA ALA A 103 -0.54 1.85 -15.49
C ALA A 103 -1.88 1.61 -16.22
N ARG A 104 -3.00 1.58 -15.49
CA ARG A 104 -4.35 1.51 -16.05
C ARG A 104 -4.67 2.72 -16.92
N GLN A 105 -4.32 3.93 -16.47
CA GLN A 105 -4.50 5.14 -17.26
C GLN A 105 -3.67 5.10 -18.55
N GLY A 106 -2.40 4.66 -18.46
CA GLY A 106 -1.53 4.46 -19.62
C GLY A 106 -2.10 3.45 -20.63
N LEU A 107 -2.60 2.30 -20.15
CA LEU A 107 -3.26 1.32 -21.01
C LEU A 107 -4.54 1.88 -21.65
N GLY A 108 -5.34 2.63 -20.89
CA GLY A 108 -6.59 3.24 -21.37
C GLY A 108 -6.39 4.23 -22.51
N ILE A 109 -5.24 4.90 -22.57
CA ILE A 109 -4.87 5.81 -23.69
C ILE A 109 -4.08 5.10 -24.80
N GLY A 110 -3.89 3.78 -24.71
CA GLY A 110 -3.19 2.97 -25.71
C GLY A 110 -1.66 3.01 -25.62
N ALA A 111 -1.10 3.40 -24.47
CA ALA A 111 0.34 3.36 -24.23
C ALA A 111 0.80 1.94 -23.92
N ASN A 112 2.00 1.58 -24.40
CA ASN A 112 2.67 0.34 -24.01
C ASN A 112 3.90 0.59 -23.11
N ALA A 113 4.26 1.85 -22.88
CA ALA A 113 5.22 2.22 -21.86
C ALA A 113 4.90 3.59 -21.24
N ILE A 114 5.35 3.80 -20.00
CA ILE A 114 5.33 5.08 -19.32
C ILE A 114 6.75 5.39 -18.91
N VAL A 115 7.29 6.49 -19.42
CA VAL A 115 8.67 6.93 -19.17
C VAL A 115 8.72 8.12 -18.22
N GLY A 116 9.87 8.34 -17.61
CA GLY A 116 10.10 9.44 -16.69
C GLY A 116 9.21 9.34 -15.46
N VAL A 117 8.89 8.13 -15.01
CA VAL A 117 8.05 7.90 -13.84
C VAL A 117 8.70 8.52 -12.61
N ARG A 118 7.96 9.41 -11.94
CA ARG A 118 8.39 10.12 -10.73
C ARG A 118 7.35 9.92 -9.64
N LYS A 119 7.84 9.79 -8.42
CA LYS A 119 7.04 9.75 -7.21
C LYS A 119 7.00 11.14 -6.58
N SER A 120 5.83 11.59 -6.16
CA SER A 120 5.67 12.71 -5.24
C SER A 120 4.78 12.29 -4.07
N ASN A 121 5.02 12.90 -2.91
CA ASN A 121 4.26 12.62 -1.69
C ASN A 121 3.71 13.93 -1.14
N ALA A 122 2.42 13.95 -0.84
CA ALA A 122 1.79 15.04 -0.12
C ALA A 122 1.54 14.61 1.33
N HIS A 123 2.04 15.39 2.29
CA HIS A 123 1.74 15.20 3.71
C HIS A 123 0.79 16.30 4.16
N TYR A 124 -0.31 15.94 4.80
CA TYR A 124 -1.29 16.89 5.32
C TYR A 124 -1.96 16.34 6.57
N ASP A 125 -2.61 17.24 7.32
CA ASP A 125 -3.41 16.83 8.46
C ASP A 125 -4.75 16.29 7.96
N GLN A 126 -5.12 15.10 8.44
CA GLN A 126 -6.36 14.44 8.03
C GLN A 126 -7.58 15.31 8.40
N ALA A 127 -8.56 15.40 7.50
CA ALA A 127 -9.76 16.18 7.77
C ALA A 127 -10.45 15.69 9.07
N GLY A 128 -10.56 16.58 10.06
CA GLY A 128 -11.16 16.27 11.37
C GLY A 128 -10.21 15.64 12.40
N SER A 129 -8.93 15.45 12.08
CA SER A 129 -7.90 14.96 13.01
C SER A 129 -6.59 15.75 12.85
N LYS A 130 -5.82 15.91 13.92
CA LYS A 130 -4.46 16.50 13.83
C LYS A 130 -3.40 15.47 13.41
N TRP A 131 -3.83 14.29 13.00
CA TRP A 131 -2.92 13.23 12.57
C TRP A 131 -2.44 13.51 11.16
N ARG A 132 -1.12 13.43 10.98
CA ARG A 132 -0.49 13.60 9.67
C ARG A 132 -0.67 12.32 8.86
N VAL A 133 -1.21 12.49 7.66
CA VAL A 133 -1.35 11.43 6.66
C VAL A 133 -0.54 11.79 5.42
N ALA A 134 -0.08 10.76 4.71
CA ALA A 134 0.62 10.89 3.45
C ALA A 134 -0.23 10.32 2.32
N ARG A 135 -0.24 11.01 1.17
CA ARG A 135 -0.81 10.50 -0.08
C ARG A 135 0.30 10.40 -1.12
N VAL A 136 0.33 9.29 -1.85
CA VAL A 136 1.37 9.00 -2.85
C VAL A 136 0.81 9.29 -4.23
N THR A 137 1.58 10.01 -5.02
CA THR A 137 1.27 10.31 -6.42
C THR A 137 2.40 9.80 -7.30
N TYR A 138 2.05 9.15 -8.41
CA TYR A 138 2.98 8.85 -9.48
C TYR A 138 2.59 9.57 -10.74
N ALA A 139 3.58 10.13 -11.40
CA ALA A 139 3.44 10.83 -12.66
C ALA A 139 4.45 10.36 -13.68
N GLY A 140 4.10 10.39 -14.96
CA GLY A 140 4.99 10.02 -16.05
C GLY A 140 4.46 10.48 -17.39
N THR A 141 5.20 10.13 -18.45
CA THR A 141 4.79 10.37 -19.83
C THR A 141 4.45 9.05 -20.49
N ALA A 142 3.22 8.90 -20.92
CA ALA A 142 2.75 7.75 -21.65
C ALA A 142 3.24 7.80 -23.10
N VAL A 143 3.83 6.70 -23.55
CA VAL A 143 4.46 6.58 -24.86
C VAL A 143 4.14 5.24 -25.50
N VAL A 144 4.20 5.21 -26.83
CA VAL A 144 4.22 3.99 -27.62
C VAL A 144 5.67 3.75 -28.05
N VAL A 145 6.22 2.60 -27.67
CA VAL A 145 7.55 2.15 -28.09
C VAL A 145 7.43 0.99 -29.07
N ASN A 146 8.30 0.99 -30.08
CA ASN A 146 8.44 -0.17 -30.95
C ASN A 146 9.47 -1.10 -30.30
N GLN A 147 9.00 -2.03 -29.47
CA GLN A 147 9.87 -3.08 -28.95
C GLN A 147 10.04 -4.14 -30.05
N ARG A 148 11.29 -4.39 -30.48
CA ARG A 148 11.67 -5.77 -30.78
C ARG A 148 11.63 -6.48 -29.44
N LEU A 149 10.64 -7.34 -29.24
CA LEU A 149 10.59 -8.25 -28.09
C LEU A 149 11.95 -8.94 -27.94
N GLN A 150 12.78 -8.49 -26.99
CA GLN A 150 13.88 -9.31 -26.47
C GLN A 150 13.25 -10.35 -25.55
N SER A 151 12.69 -11.40 -26.17
CA SER A 151 12.23 -12.60 -25.48
C SER A 151 13.39 -13.56 -25.16
N THR A 152 14.64 -13.09 -25.09
CA THR A 152 15.82 -13.97 -25.03
C THR A 152 16.92 -13.43 -24.12
N GLU A 153 16.63 -13.21 -22.83
CA GLU A 153 17.70 -13.06 -21.83
C GLU A 153 17.28 -13.45 -20.40
N TRP A 154 16.32 -14.37 -20.26
CA TRP A 154 16.00 -15.05 -18.99
C TRP A 154 16.16 -16.57 -19.11
N ALA A 155 17.13 -17.03 -19.91
CA ALA A 155 17.46 -18.46 -20.05
C ALA A 155 18.92 -18.80 -19.70
N ALA A 156 19.67 -17.90 -19.06
CA ALA A 156 21.00 -18.23 -18.56
C ALA A 156 21.43 -17.28 -17.43
N SER A 157 21.17 -17.68 -16.19
CA SER A 157 22.11 -17.60 -15.05
C SER A 157 21.51 -18.28 -13.83
#